data_AF-A0A936UAE5-F1
#
_entry.id   AF-A0A936UAE5-F1
#
_cell.length_a   1.000
_cell.length_b   1.000
_cell.length_c   1.000
_cell.angle_alpha   90.00
_cell.angle_beta   90.00
_cell.angle_gamma   90.00
#
_symmetry.space_group_name_H-M   'P 1'
#
loop_
_entity.id
_entity.type
_entity.pdbx_description
1 polymer ?
#
loop_
_entity_poly.entity_id
_entity_poly.type
_entity_poly.pdbx_seq_one_letter_code
_entity_poly.pdbx_strand_id
1 'polypeptide(L)'
;MVPPPAQILVIGDELALSWKDGSESYLKLRDVRRLCPCAGCAGERDLFGRLAKPPQKPYTPASFEVAATTPVGGYAVQIYWKDGHSDGLYPWAKLREWAEDPPDLPPLEVKTLLPTL
;
A
#
# COMPACT_ATOMS: atom_id res chain seq x y z
N MET A 1 -4.17 -16.39 12.01
CA MET A 1 -3.27 -15.22 12.02
C MET A 1 -2.17 -15.51 11.01
N VAL A 2 -2.00 -14.65 10.00
CA VAL A 2 -0.92 -14.84 8.99
C VAL A 2 0.41 -14.41 9.63
N PRO A 3 1.41 -15.30 9.74
CA PRO A 3 2.70 -14.96 10.32
C PRO A 3 3.47 -13.98 9.42
N PRO A 4 4.50 -13.28 9.94
CA PRO A 4 5.35 -12.44 9.11
C PRO A 4 6.06 -13.29 8.04
N PRO A 5 6.27 -12.70 6.84
CA PRO A 5 7.06 -13.34 5.80
C PRO A 5 8.51 -13.57 6.25
N ALA A 6 9.17 -14.53 5.63
CA ALA A 6 10.60 -14.77 5.81
C ALA A 6 11.44 -13.65 5.18
N GLN A 7 11.02 -13.11 4.03
CA GLN A 7 11.68 -11.98 3.37
C GLN A 7 10.66 -11.01 2.78
N ILE A 8 11.07 -9.74 2.71
CA ILE A 8 10.33 -8.64 2.10
C ILE A 8 11.30 -7.98 1.13
N LEU A 9 10.98 -7.98 -0.16
CA LEU A 9 11.81 -7.41 -1.20
C LEU A 9 10.98 -6.47 -2.06
N VAL A 10 11.62 -5.40 -2.53
CA VAL A 10 11.06 -4.52 -3.55
C VAL A 10 11.84 -4.79 -4.84
N ILE A 11 11.15 -5.29 -5.86
CA ILE A 11 11.76 -5.68 -7.14
C ILE A 11 11.03 -4.94 -8.25
N GLY A 12 11.71 -3.96 -8.86
CA GLY A 12 11.08 -3.10 -9.86
C GLY A 12 9.87 -2.36 -9.30
N ASP A 13 8.68 -2.67 -9.83
CA ASP A 13 7.40 -2.10 -9.41
C ASP A 13 6.58 -3.03 -8.49
N GLU A 14 7.21 -4.05 -7.89
CA GLU A 14 6.55 -5.08 -7.08
C GLU A 14 7.07 -5.14 -5.65
N LEU A 15 6.14 -5.40 -4.72
CA LEU A 15 6.42 -5.89 -3.38
C LEU A 15 6.36 -7.43 -3.43
N ALA A 16 7.52 -8.07 -3.28
CA ALA A 16 7.65 -9.52 -3.21
C ALA A 16 7.79 -9.97 -1.75
N LEU A 17 6.94 -10.91 -1.34
CA LEU A 17 6.90 -11.50 0.00
C LEU A 17 7.12 -13.00 -0.12
N SER A 18 8.15 -13.53 0.55
CA SER A 18 8.33 -14.98 0.68
C SER A 18 7.90 -15.41 2.08
N TRP A 19 7.06 -16.44 2.16
CA TRP A 19 6.45 -16.88 3.41
C TRP A 19 7.16 -18.10 3.98
N LYS A 20 7.02 -18.31 5.30
CA LYS A 20 7.65 -19.45 5.99
C LYS A 20 7.07 -20.80 5.61
N ASP A 21 5.87 -20.82 5.04
CA ASP A 21 5.22 -22.02 4.50
C ASP A 21 5.70 -22.36 3.07
N GLY A 22 6.64 -21.58 2.51
CA GLY A 22 7.18 -21.76 1.17
C GLY A 22 6.36 -21.10 0.06
N SER A 23 5.20 -20.52 0.38
CA SER A 23 4.43 -19.72 -0.58
C SER A 23 5.09 -18.36 -0.84
N GLU A 24 4.69 -17.71 -1.92
CA GLU A 24 5.14 -16.37 -2.30
C GLU A 24 3.95 -15.50 -2.69
N SER A 25 4.07 -14.19 -2.46
CA SER A 25 3.07 -13.20 -2.87
C SER A 25 3.76 -12.03 -3.57
N TYR A 26 3.19 -11.61 -4.69
CA TYR A 26 3.69 -10.52 -5.52
C TYR A 26 2.58 -9.50 -5.70
N LEU A 27 2.83 -8.26 -5.29
CA LEU A 27 1.86 -7.18 -5.40
C LEU A 27 2.46 -5.98 -6.13
N LYS A 28 1.72 -5.38 -7.05
CA LYS A 28 2.12 -4.11 -7.66
C LYS A 28 2.15 -3.01 -6.61
N LEU A 29 3.28 -2.32 -6.49
CA LEU A 29 3.45 -1.19 -5.57
C LEU A 29 2.39 -0.11 -5.79
N ARG A 30 1.99 0.08 -7.05
CA ARG A 30 0.91 0.99 -7.42
C ARG A 30 -0.39 0.66 -6.68
N ASP A 31 -0.77 -0.61 -6.63
CA ASP A 31 -2.02 -1.04 -6.02
C ASP A 31 -1.91 -1.05 -4.50
N VAL A 32 -0.78 -1.50 -3.97
CA VAL A 32 -0.49 -1.41 -2.52
C VAL A 32 -0.59 0.04 -2.03
N ARG A 33 0.00 1.00 -2.76
CA ARG A 33 -0.08 2.43 -2.41
C ARG A 33 -1.52 2.95 -2.36
N ARG A 34 -2.35 2.51 -3.32
CA ARG A 34 -3.75 2.92 -3.46
C ARG A 34 -4.65 2.31 -2.41
N LEU A 35 -4.23 1.18 -1.86
CA LEU A 35 -4.85 0.48 -0.73
C LEU A 35 -4.26 0.90 0.62
N CYS A 36 -3.50 2.02 0.68
CA CYS A 36 -2.88 2.50 1.91
C CYS A 36 -3.92 2.65 3.04
N PRO A 37 -3.77 1.94 4.16
CA PRO A 37 -4.78 1.86 5.20
C PRO A 37 -4.75 3.04 6.19
N CYS A 38 -3.86 4.02 6.02
CA CYS A 38 -3.77 5.15 6.94
C CYS A 38 -5.01 6.06 6.83
N ALA A 39 -5.33 6.77 7.92
CA ALA A 39 -6.45 7.72 7.96
C ALA A 39 -6.37 8.79 6.85
N GLY A 40 -5.15 9.19 6.47
CA GLY A 40 -4.92 10.13 5.36
C GLY A 40 -5.34 9.60 3.99
N CYS A 41 -5.34 8.28 3.78
CA CYS A 41 -5.62 7.65 2.49
C CYS A 41 -6.98 6.94 2.46
N ALA A 42 -7.28 6.12 3.48
CA ALA A 42 -8.53 5.38 3.60
C ALA A 42 -9.66 6.22 4.23
N GLY A 43 -9.31 7.27 4.98
CA GLY A 43 -10.22 7.97 5.87
C GLY A 43 -10.31 7.30 7.25
N GLU A 44 -10.94 7.98 8.19
CA GLU A 44 -11.22 7.50 9.53
C GLU A 44 -12.73 7.41 9.75
N ARG A 45 -13.19 6.37 10.44
CA ARG A 45 -14.60 6.27 10.85
C ARG A 45 -14.76 6.95 12.20
N ASP A 46 -15.68 7.89 12.28
CA ASP A 46 -16.04 8.52 13.55
C ASP A 46 -16.86 7.57 14.45
N LEU A 47 -17.14 8.02 15.69
CA LEU A 47 -17.95 7.27 16.66
C LEU A 47 -19.37 6.94 16.16
N PHE A 48 -19.85 7.64 15.14
CA PHE A 48 -21.16 7.46 14.52
C PHE A 48 -21.08 6.68 13.20
N GLY A 49 -19.91 6.10 12.88
CA GLY A 49 -19.66 5.28 11.69
C GLY A 49 -19.48 6.08 10.40
N ARG A 50 -19.46 7.41 10.45
CA ARG A 50 -19.27 8.25 9.26
C ARG A 50 -17.80 8.23 8.87
N LEU A 51 -17.54 7.98 7.58
CA LEU A 51 -16.19 7.98 7.03
C LEU A 51 -15.78 9.42 6.70
N ALA A 52 -14.90 9.99 7.52
CA ALA A 52 -14.24 11.24 7.23
C ALA A 52 -13.00 10.94 6.37
N LYS A 53 -13.02 11.36 5.10
CA LYS A 53 -11.88 11.19 4.19
C LYS A 53 -11.29 12.57 3.84
N PRO A 54 -10.01 12.83 4.16
CA PRO A 54 -9.39 14.08 3.76
C PRO A 54 -9.24 14.15 2.23
N PRO A 55 -9.21 15.36 1.66
CA PRO A 55 -8.95 15.54 0.23
C PRO A 55 -7.63 14.85 -0.14
N GLN A 56 -7.69 13.94 -1.10
CA GLN A 56 -6.52 13.19 -1.53
C GLN A 56 -5.58 14.12 -2.30
N LYS A 57 -4.30 14.14 -1.91
CA LYS A 57 -3.27 14.74 -2.75
C LYS A 57 -3.17 13.93 -4.05
N PRO A 58 -3.01 14.56 -5.23
CA PRO A 58 -2.77 13.84 -6.46
C PRO A 58 -1.53 12.94 -6.32
N TYR A 59 -1.60 11.75 -6.90
CA TYR A 59 -0.44 10.87 -6.97
C TYR A 59 0.65 11.47 -7.86
N THR A 60 1.89 11.29 -7.45
CA THR A 60 3.09 11.61 -8.25
C THR A 60 3.82 10.31 -8.59
N PRO A 61 4.79 10.30 -9.52
CA PRO A 61 5.62 9.12 -9.74
C PRO A 61 6.24 8.57 -8.44
N ALA A 62 6.73 9.47 -7.56
CA ALA A 62 7.29 9.13 -6.26
C ALA A 62 6.29 8.46 -5.31
N SER A 63 4.98 8.61 -5.53
CA SER A 63 3.96 7.96 -4.72
C SER A 63 3.98 6.44 -4.85
N PHE A 64 4.53 5.90 -5.94
CA PHE A 64 4.57 4.46 -6.20
C PHE A 64 5.96 3.86 -5.98
N GLU A 65 6.89 4.63 -5.42
CA GLU A 65 8.24 4.19 -5.11
C GLU A 65 8.42 4.00 -3.60
N VAL A 66 9.00 2.86 -3.22
CA VAL A 66 9.31 2.55 -1.82
C VAL A 66 10.68 3.12 -1.45
N ALA A 67 10.74 3.82 -0.33
CA ALA A 67 11.97 4.28 0.31
C ALA A 67 12.50 3.23 1.30
N ALA A 68 11.61 2.61 2.10
CA ALA A 68 11.96 1.58 3.06
C ALA A 68 10.74 0.76 3.48
N THR A 69 10.99 -0.40 4.10
CA THR A 69 9.96 -1.25 4.72
C THR A 69 10.40 -1.70 6.11
N THR A 70 9.51 -1.64 7.09
CA THR A 70 9.79 -2.07 8.47
C THR A 70 8.67 -2.99 8.98
N PRO A 71 8.97 -4.24 9.39
CA PRO A 71 7.99 -5.08 10.07
C PRO A 71 7.53 -4.47 11.40
N VAL A 72 6.24 -4.56 11.71
CA VAL A 72 5.62 -3.99 12.92
C VAL A 72 4.85 -5.08 13.67
N GLY A 73 5.20 -5.27 14.95
CA GLY A 73 4.42 -6.07 15.92
C GLY A 73 4.15 -7.53 15.53
N GLY A 74 4.83 -8.06 14.50
CA GLY A 74 4.58 -9.39 13.96
C GLY A 74 3.34 -9.52 13.07
N TYR A 75 2.58 -8.45 12.81
CA TYR A 75 1.29 -8.52 12.11
C TYR A 75 1.19 -7.66 10.84
N ALA A 76 2.11 -6.71 10.63
CA ALA A 76 2.07 -5.80 9.50
C ALA A 76 3.48 -5.37 9.05
N VAL A 77 3.58 -4.78 7.85
CA VAL A 77 4.71 -3.95 7.42
C VAL A 77 4.28 -2.50 7.37
N GLN A 78 5.14 -1.62 7.86
CA GLN A 78 5.09 -0.20 7.54
C GLN A 78 5.90 0.05 6.27
N ILE A 79 5.29 0.70 5.28
CA ILE A 79 5.95 1.07 4.02
C ILE A 79 6.15 2.58 4.02
N TYR A 80 7.41 3.00 3.83
CA TYR A 80 7.79 4.39 3.66
C TYR A 80 7.86 4.68 2.17
N TRP A 81 7.05 5.61 1.68
CA TRP A 81 6.96 5.99 0.28
C TRP A 81 7.81 7.22 -0.01
N LYS A 82 8.34 7.34 -1.23
CA LYS A 82 9.17 8.49 -1.62
C LYS A 82 8.39 9.81 -1.72
N ASP A 83 7.05 9.77 -1.76
CA ASP A 83 6.19 10.96 -1.65
C ASP A 83 5.99 11.46 -0.21
N GLY A 84 6.66 10.85 0.77
CA GLY A 84 6.63 11.22 2.18
C GLY A 84 5.55 10.53 3.01
N HIS A 85 4.74 9.63 2.42
CA HIS A 85 3.80 8.84 3.22
C HIS A 85 4.51 7.73 4.00
N SER A 86 4.22 7.64 5.30
CA SER A 86 4.80 6.64 6.18
C SER A 86 3.84 6.02 7.18
N ASP A 87 2.59 6.48 7.29
CA ASP A 87 1.70 6.08 8.39
C ASP A 87 0.90 4.80 8.12
N GLY A 88 1.03 4.21 6.93
CA GLY A 88 0.31 3.01 6.54
C GLY A 88 0.93 1.75 7.14
N LEU A 89 0.16 1.04 7.96
CA LEU A 89 0.50 -0.30 8.45
C LEU A 89 -0.27 -1.34 7.65
N TYR A 90 0.42 -2.06 6.77
CA TYR A 90 -0.17 -3.05 5.86
C TYR A 90 -0.17 -4.43 6.53
N PRO A 91 -1.33 -4.96 6.96
CA PRO A 91 -1.39 -6.24 7.64
C PRO A 91 -0.98 -7.39 6.71
N TRP A 92 -0.24 -8.37 7.22
CA TRP A 92 0.17 -9.54 6.43
C TRP A 92 -1.01 -10.29 5.83
N ALA A 93 -2.09 -10.41 6.60
CA ALA A 93 -3.32 -11.04 6.14
C ALA A 93 -3.91 -10.33 4.92
N LYS A 94 -3.89 -8.99 4.90
CA LYS A 94 -4.39 -8.21 3.76
C LYS A 94 -3.48 -8.28 2.56
N LEU A 95 -2.17 -8.23 2.74
CA LEU A 95 -1.23 -8.40 1.63
C LEU A 95 -1.35 -9.79 0.99
N ARG A 96 -1.56 -10.85 1.78
CA ARG A 96 -1.81 -12.19 1.24
C ARG A 96 -3.16 -12.27 0.51
N GLU A 97 -4.22 -11.74 1.12
CA GLU A 97 -5.56 -11.65 0.51
C GLU A 97 -5.51 -10.93 -0.85
N TRP A 98 -4.89 -9.74 -0.93
CA TRP A 98 -4.81 -8.97 -2.18
C TRP A 98 -3.88 -9.57 -3.23
N ALA A 99 -2.95 -10.44 -2.84
CA ALA A 99 -2.11 -11.16 -3.80
C ALA A 99 -2.87 -12.32 -4.45
N GLU A 100 -3.78 -12.97 -3.71
CA GLU A 100 -4.61 -14.07 -4.20
C GLU A 100 -5.85 -13.54 -4.95
N ASP A 101 -6.47 -12.49 -4.44
CA ASP A 101 -7.66 -11.84 -4.98
C ASP A 101 -7.46 -10.30 -5.03
N PRO A 102 -6.79 -9.80 -6.09
CA PRO A 102 -6.52 -8.37 -6.24
C PRO A 102 -7.81 -7.55 -6.27
N PRO A 103 -7.95 -6.50 -5.44
CA PRO A 103 -9.12 -5.65 -5.47
C PRO A 103 -9.29 -4.96 -6.83
N ASP A 104 -10.52 -4.87 -7.32
CA ASP A 104 -10.83 -4.04 -8.49
C ASP A 104 -10.64 -2.56 -8.13
N LEU A 105 -9.55 -1.98 -8.62
CA LEU A 105 -9.18 -0.60 -8.37
C LEU A 105 -9.46 0.23 -9.63
N PRO A 106 -10.23 1.34 -9.55
CA PRO A 106 -10.59 2.14 -10.72
C PRO A 106 -9.34 2.68 -11.44
N PRO A 107 -9.39 3.05 -12.72
CA PRO A 107 -8.25 3.67 -13.39
C PRO A 107 -7.77 4.90 -12.62
N LEU A 108 -6.44 5.11 -12.50
CA LEU A 108 -5.95 6.38 -11.97
C LEU A 108 -6.26 7.48 -12.97
N GLU A 109 -7.04 8.47 -12.55
CA GLU A 109 -7.10 9.75 -13.26
C GLU A 109 -5.79 10.50 -13.03
N VAL A 110 -4.80 10.22 -13.89
CA VAL A 110 -3.63 11.08 -14.00
C VAL A 110 -4.10 12.32 -14.72
N LYS A 111 -4.31 13.43 -14.00
CA LYS A 111 -4.35 14.75 -14.65
C LYS A 111 -3.00 14.94 -15.32
N THR A 112 -2.90 14.60 -16.61
CA THR A 112 -1.78 15.00 -17.45
C THR A 112 -1.71 16.52 -17.32
N LEU A 113 -0.67 17.02 -16.65
CA LEU A 113 -0.28 18.40 -16.80
C LEU A 113 0.03 18.54 -18.29
N LEU A 114 -0.91 19.14 -19.03
CA LEU A 114 -0.64 19.58 -20.39
C LEU A 114 0.64 20.42 -20.30
N PRO A 115 1.67 20.14 -21.13
CA PRO A 115 2.82 21.02 -21.17
C PRO A 115 2.28 22.41 -21.50
N THR A 116 2.55 23.37 -20.61
CA THR A 116 2.24 24.77 -20.87
C THR A 116 3.05 25.15 -22.12
N LEU A 117 2.35 25.39 -23.23
CA LEU A 117 2.93 25.98 -24.44
C LEU A 117 3.40 27.40 -24.16
#